data_AF-A0A1D6DVL8-F1
#
_entry.id   AF-A0A1D6DVL8-F1
#
_cell.length_a   1.000
_cell.length_b   1.000
_cell.length_c   1.000
_cell.angle_alpha   90.00
_cell.angle_beta   90.00
_cell.angle_gamma   90.00
#
_symmetry.space_group_name_H-M   'P 1'
#
loop_
_entity.id
_entity.type
_entity.pdbx_description
1 polymer ?
#
loop_
_entity_poly.entity_id
_entity_poly.type
_entity_poly.pdbx_seq_one_letter_code
_entity_poly.pdbx_strand_id
1 'polypeptide(L)' 'MIGPVDFDRSVNYWQQDKWSGQFPVKWHIINDVSNNLLRHIILENNDNKPVTNSRDTQEVKLEQGLQMLTIEP' A
#
# COMPACT_ATOMS: atom_id res chain seq x y z
N MET A 1 6.91 -4.91 4.67
CA MET A 1 8.35 -4.79 4.35
C MET A 1 9.13 -5.54 5.41
N ILE A 2 10.06 -6.42 5.03
CA ILE A 2 10.82 -7.25 5.99
C ILE A 2 12.34 -6.99 5.95
N GLY A 3 12.79 -5.96 5.22
CA GLY A 3 14.19 -5.58 5.10
C GLY A 3 14.34 -4.26 4.34
N PRO A 4 15.55 -3.67 4.32
CA PRO A 4 15.81 -2.39 3.65
C PRO A 4 15.72 -2.50 2.12
N VAL A 5 15.69 -1.34 1.45
CA VAL A 5 15.83 -1.23 0.00
C VAL A 5 17.29 -1.41 -0.39
N ASP A 6 17.52 -2.32 -1.32
CA ASP A 6 18.75 -2.48 -2.08
C ASP A 6 18.58 -1.75 -3.40
N PHE A 7 19.25 -0.61 -3.58
CA PHE A 7 19.12 0.23 -4.78
C PHE A 7 19.98 -0.27 -5.95
N ASP A 8 21.03 -1.05 -5.66
CA ASP A 8 21.99 -1.54 -6.67
C ASP A 8 21.46 -2.79 -7.38
N ARG A 9 20.47 -3.46 -6.78
CA ARG A 9 19.85 -4.66 -7.33
C ARG A 9 18.66 -4.32 -8.23
N SER A 10 18.90 -4.32 -9.53
CA SER A 10 17.83 -4.33 -10.54
C SER A 10 17.35 -5.76 -10.82
N VAL A 11 16.07 -5.92 -11.14
CA VAL A 11 15.43 -7.20 -11.43
C VAL A 11 14.63 -7.13 -12.73
N ASN A 12 14.60 -8.22 -13.47
CA ASN A 12 14.02 -8.30 -14.82
C ASN A 12 12.53 -8.66 -14.85
N TYR A 13 11.90 -8.85 -13.68
CA TYR A 13 10.47 -9.14 -13.57
C TYR A 13 9.62 -7.88 -13.30
N TRP A 14 10.24 -6.70 -13.22
CA TRP A 14 9.51 -5.44 -13.21
C TRP A 14 8.83 -5.19 -14.56
N GLN A 15 7.65 -4.57 -14.52
CA GLN A 15 6.90 -4.28 -15.75
C GLN A 15 7.54 -3.15 -16.58
N GLN A 16 8.17 -2.19 -15.91
CA GLN A 16 8.80 -1.04 -16.56
C GLN A 16 10.29 -1.01 -16.26
N ASP A 17 11.11 -0.86 -17.31
CA ASP A 17 12.58 -0.83 -17.19
C ASP A 17 13.11 0.33 -16.34
N LYS A 18 12.29 1.35 -16.10
CA LYS A 18 12.65 2.49 -15.23
C LYS A 18 12.67 2.13 -13.74
N TRP A 19 12.11 0.98 -13.34
CA TRP A 19 12.09 0.55 -11.95
C TRP A 19 13.40 -0.14 -11.60
N SER A 20 14.12 0.41 -10.62
CA SER A 20 15.35 -0.14 -10.09
C SER A 20 15.25 -0.35 -8.58
N GLY A 21 16.14 -1.20 -8.07
CA GLY A 21 16.16 -1.60 -6.67
C GLY A 21 15.06 -2.61 -6.31
N GLN A 22 15.18 -3.15 -5.10
CA GLN A 22 14.19 -4.03 -4.51
C GLN A 22 14.30 -4.06 -2.99
N PHE A 23 13.22 -4.45 -2.31
CA PHE A 23 13.24 -4.82 -0.90
C PHE A 23 12.37 -6.05 -0.67
N PRO A 24 12.69 -6.90 0.32
CA PRO A 24 11.90 -8.10 0.56
C PRO A 24 10.56 -7.76 1.23
N VAL A 25 9.52 -8.46 0.79
CA VAL A 25 8.16 -8.41 1.36
C VAL A 25 7.69 -9.81 1.73
N LYS A 26 6.78 -9.89 2.71
CA LYS A 26 6.01 -11.09 3.02
C LYS A 26 4.53 -10.76 2.83
N TRP A 27 3.86 -11.50 1.94
CA TRP A 27 2.42 -11.39 1.77
C TRP A 27 1.72 -11.98 3.00
N HIS A 28 0.84 -11.20 3.63
CA HIS A 28 0.04 -11.65 4.77
C HIS A 28 -1.40 -11.97 4.38
N ILE A 29 -1.98 -11.17 3.48
CA ILE A 29 -3.33 -11.31 2.94
C ILE A 29 -3.23 -11.20 1.42
N ILE A 30 -3.84 -12.13 0.70
CA ILE A 30 -3.98 -12.09 -0.77
C ILE A 30 -5.48 -12.27 -1.03
N ASN A 31 -6.18 -11.17 -1.30
CA ASN A 31 -7.62 -11.14 -1.51
C ASN A 31 -8.02 -9.88 -2.29
N ASP A 32 -9.14 -9.95 -3.00
CA ASP A 32 -9.75 -8.79 -3.65
C ASP A 32 -10.76 -8.13 -2.69
N VAL A 33 -10.61 -6.83 -2.44
CA VAL A 33 -11.49 -6.06 -1.54
C VAL A 33 -12.06 -4.86 -2.30
N SER A 34 -13.39 -4.71 -2.27
CA SER A 34 -14.04 -3.59 -2.97
C SER A 34 -13.75 -2.24 -2.31
N ASN A 35 -13.40 -1.24 -3.11
CA ASN A 35 -13.22 0.14 -2.66
C ASN A 35 -14.46 0.71 -1.94
N ASN A 36 -15.66 0.20 -2.25
CA ASN A 36 -16.88 0.63 -1.55
C ASN A 36 -16.87 0.32 -0.05
N LEU A 37 -16.15 -0.73 0.36
CA LEU A 37 -15.98 -1.08 1.77
C LEU A 37 -15.00 -0.13 2.47
N LEU A 38 -14.04 0.45 1.74
CA LEU A 38 -12.94 1.26 2.31
C LEU A 38 -13.16 2.78 2.20
N ARG A 39 -13.99 3.26 1.28
CA ARG A 39 -14.17 4.69 0.95
C ARG A 39 -14.59 5.60 2.11
N HIS A 40 -15.11 5.04 3.19
CA HIS A 40 -15.54 5.79 4.37
C HIS A 40 -14.37 6.14 5.31
N ILE A 41 -13.21 5.49 5.14
CA ILE A 41 -11.99 5.78 5.89
C ILE A 41 -11.33 7.02 5.29
N ILE A 42 -11.30 8.10 6.06
CA ILE A 42 -10.78 9.41 5.64
C ILE A 42 -9.36 9.63 6.17
N LEU A 43 -8.48 10.12 5.29
CA LEU A 43 -7.09 10.41 5.62
C LEU A 43 -6.89 11.92 5.87
N GLU A 44 -6.78 12.31 7.14
CA GLU A 44 -6.54 13.71 7.54
C GLU A 44 -5.20 14.27 7.00
N ASN A 45 -4.20 13.40 6.81
CA ASN A 45 -2.90 13.75 6.24
C ASN A 45 -2.88 13.77 4.70
N ASN A 46 -4.04 13.64 4.05
CA ASN A 46 -4.19 13.67 2.60
C ASN A 46 -5.43 14.49 2.19
N ASP A 47 -5.50 15.75 2.66
CA ASP A 47 -6.60 16.69 2.38
C ASP A 47 -8.01 16.16 2.72
N ASN A 48 -8.10 15.27 3.73
CA ASN A 48 -9.35 14.57 4.06
C ASN A 48 -9.96 13.79 2.89
N LYS A 49 -9.13 13.30 1.97
CA LYS A 49 -9.57 12.40 0.90
C LYS A 49 -9.81 10.99 1.45
N PRO A 50 -10.74 10.22 0.84
CA PRO A 50 -10.88 8.80 1.12
C PRO A 50 -9.57 8.03 0.90
N VAL A 51 -9.33 6.99 1.69
CA VAL A 51 -8.15 6.12 1.53
C VAL A 51 -8.05 5.50 0.14
N THR A 52 -9.19 5.26 -0.51
CA THR A 52 -9.28 4.71 -1.88
C THR A 52 -8.76 5.66 -2.96
N ASN A 53 -8.52 6.94 -2.63
CA ASN A 53 -8.04 7.97 -3.55
C ASN A 53 -6.55 8.32 -3.30
N SER A 54 -5.85 7.47 -2.56
CA SER A 54 -4.43 7.62 -2.27
C SER A 54 -3.57 7.37 -3.49
N ARG A 55 -2.43 8.07 -3.59
CA ARG A 55 -1.38 7.77 -4.59
C ARG A 55 -0.43 6.71 -4.05
N ASP A 56 0.44 6.21 -4.92
CA ASP A 56 1.50 5.28 -4.52
C ASP A 56 2.32 5.85 -3.34
N THR A 57 2.71 4.97 -2.42
CA THR A 57 3.41 5.28 -1.17
C THR A 57 2.72 6.26 -0.20
N GLN A 58 1.42 6.54 -0.33
CA GLN A 58 0.69 7.35 0.66
C GLN A 58 0.74 6.71 2.05
N GLU A 59 1.19 7.47 3.05
CA GLU A 59 1.17 7.03 4.45
C GLU A 59 -0.26 7.04 5.00
N VAL A 60 -0.66 5.92 5.61
CA VAL A 60 -1.91 5.76 6.36
C VAL A 60 -1.53 5.63 7.83
N LYS A 61 -2.08 6.50 8.69
CA LYS A 61 -1.82 6.46 10.13
C LYS A 61 -2.40 5.19 10.75
N LEU A 62 -1.88 4.83 11.93
CA LEU A 62 -2.19 3.57 12.60
C LEU A 62 -3.70 3.31 12.76
N GLU A 63 -4.47 4.31 13.20
CA GLU A 63 -5.90 4.15 13.45
C GLU A 63 -6.68 3.76 12.18
N GLN A 64 -6.48 4.50 11.09
CA GLN A 64 -7.09 4.19 9.80
C GLN A 64 -6.58 2.85 9.24
N GLY A 65 -5.29 2.55 9.43
CA GLY A 65 -4.70 1.27 9.01
C GLY A 65 -5.32 0.06 9.72
N LEU A 66 -5.57 0.16 11.03
CA LEU A 66 -6.27 -0.88 11.77
C LEU A 66 -7.72 -1.06 11.29
N GLN A 67 -8.43 0.04 11.02
CA GLN A 67 -9.78 -0.03 10.45
C GLN A 67 -9.80 -0.77 9.11
N MET A 68 -8.84 -0.48 8.23
CA MET A 68 -8.70 -1.18 6.95
C MET A 68 -8.50 -2.69 7.13
N LEU A 69 -7.68 -3.10 8.10
CA LEU A 69 -7.38 -4.51 8.37
C LEU A 69 -8.57 -5.28 8.99
N THR A 70 -9.52 -4.59 9.61
CA THR A 70 -10.72 -5.20 10.21
C THR A 70 -11.90 -5.36 9.24
N ILE A 71 -11.80 -4.82 8.02
CA ILE A 71 -12.88 -4.91 7.04
C ILE A 71 -12.92 -6.33 6.43
N GLU A 72 -14.07 -6.98 6.60
CA GLU A 72 -14.36 -8.27 5.97
C GLU A 72 -15.08 -8.05 4.62
N PRO A 73 -14.77 -8.85 3.57
CA PRO A 73 -15.40 -8.76 2.25
C PRO A 73 -16.90 -9.04 2.23
#